data_AF-A0A3B8XMX7-F1
#
_entry.id   AF-A0A3B8XMX7-F1
#
_cell.length_a   1.000
_cell.length_b   1.000
_cell.length_c   1.000
_cell.angle_alpha   90.00
_cell.angle_beta   90.00
_cell.angle_gamma   90.00
#
_symmetry.space_group_name_H-M   'P 1'
#
loop_
_entity.id
_entity.type
_entity.pdbx_description
1 polymer ?
#
loop_
_entity_poly.entity_id
_entity_poly.type
_entity_poly.pdbx_seq_one_letter_code
_entity_poly.pdbx_strand_id
1 'polypeptide(L)' 'MERLQQLKEKTEAASYAEVIRNALRLYEALIQEAERGAEFQVKEPDGTSVPYRIFL' A
#
# COMPACT_ATOMS: atom_id res chain seq x y z
N MET A 1 -3.77 -4.26 18.33
CA MET A 1 -2.68 -5.26 18.23
C MET A 1 -2.89 -6.18 17.03
N GLU A 2 -4.07 -6.79 16.89
CA GLU A 2 -4.39 -7.75 15.82
C GLU A 2 -4.07 -7.25 14.40
N ARG A 3 -4.47 -6.02 14.04
CA ARG A 3 -4.16 -5.45 12.72
C ARG A 3 -2.66 -5.35 12.43
N LEU A 4 -1.85 -4.95 13.41
CA LEU A 4 -0.41 -4.78 13.24
C LEU A 4 0.30 -6.13 13.15
N GLN A 5 -0.20 -7.13 13.88
CA GLN A 5 0.24 -8.51 13.77
C GLN A 5 -0.07 -9.10 12.40
N GLN A 6 -1.31 -8.94 11.90
CA GLN A 6 -1.69 -9.38 10.56
C GLN A 6 -0.83 -8.73 9.47
N LEU A 7 -0.52 -7.43 9.61
CA LEU A 7 0.39 -6.76 8.68
C LEU A 7 1.81 -7.34 8.77
N LYS A 8 2.33 -7.56 9.97
CA LYS A 8 3.64 -8.19 10.17
C LYS A 8 3.73 -9.56 9.49
N GLU A 9 2.69 -10.38 9.62
CA GLU A 9 2.61 -11.71 9.00
C GLU A 9 2.50 -11.61 7.47
N LYS A 10 1.58 -10.80 6.95
CA LYS A 10 1.35 -10.67 5.50
C LYS A 10 2.51 -10.04 4.74
N THR A 11 3.29 -9.18 5.40
CA THR A 11 4.47 -8.54 4.79
C THR A 11 5.78 -9.19 5.22
N GLU A 12 5.71 -10.31 5.94
CA GLU A 12 6.86 -11.05 6.47
C GLU A 12 7.87 -10.18 7.25
N ALA A 13 7.40 -9.12 7.91
CA ALA A 13 8.27 -8.19 8.61
C ALA A 13 8.85 -8.81 9.89
N ALA A 14 10.12 -8.51 10.18
CA ALA A 14 10.80 -9.04 11.36
C ALA A 14 10.25 -8.42 12.66
N SER A 15 9.71 -7.20 12.60
CA SER A 15 9.20 -6.47 13.78
C SER A 15 8.06 -5.50 13.46
N TYR A 16 7.33 -5.06 14.49
CA TYR A 16 6.33 -3.99 14.34
C TYR A 16 6.94 -2.64 13.94
N ALA A 17 8.16 -2.34 14.39
CA ALA A 17 8.86 -1.13 13.98
C ALA A 17 9.15 -1.13 12.47
N GLU A 18 9.47 -2.30 11.91
CA GLU A 18 9.65 -2.47 10.47
C GLU A 18 8.33 -2.31 9.71
N VAL A 19 7.23 -2.91 10.19
CA VAL A 19 5.89 -2.69 9.60
C VAL A 19 5.56 -1.20 9.51
N ILE A 20 5.79 -0.44 10.59
CA ILE A 20 5.51 0.99 10.64
C ILE A 20 6.38 1.76 9.63
N ARG A 21 7.69 1.51 9.60
CA ARG A 21 8.59 2.15 8.63
C ARG A 21 8.17 1.86 7.19
N ASN A 22 7.84 0.61 6.88
CA ASN A 22 7.42 0.20 5.55
C ASN A 22 6.07 0.84 5.16
N ALA A 23 5.13 0.92 6.10
CA ALA A 23 3.84 1.56 5.88
C ALA A 23 3.97 3.07 5.61
N LEU A 24 4.81 3.77 6.38
CA LEU A 24 5.08 5.20 6.17
C LEU A 24 5.74 5.43 4.82
N ARG A 25 6.79 4.67 4.49
CA ARG A 25 7.48 4.77 3.18
C ARG A 25 6.52 4.52 2.01
N LEU A 26 5.65 3.52 2.14
CA LEU A 26 4.64 3.21 1.12
C LEU A 26 3.65 4.37 0.97
N TYR A 27 3.16 4.92 2.08
CA TYR A 27 2.20 6.03 2.06
C TYR A 27 2.79 7.28 1.40
N GLU A 28 4.04 7.63 1.76
CA GLU A 28 4.79 8.74 1.14
C GLU A 28 4.97 8.55 -0.37
N ALA A 29 5.35 7.34 -0.80
CA ALA A 29 5.53 7.04 -2.23
C ALA A 29 4.21 7.18 -3.02
N LEU A 30 3.08 6.71 -2.46
CA LEU A 30 1.78 6.85 -3.11
C LEU A 30 1.34 8.31 -3.21
N ILE A 31 1.62 9.12 -2.19
CA ILE A 31 1.34 10.57 -2.22
C ILE A 31 2.14 11.24 -3.33
N GLN A 32 3.45 10.96 -3.42
CA GLN A 32 4.32 11.57 -4.43
C GLN A 32 3.83 11.27 -5.86
N GLU A 33 3.42 10.03 -6.13
CA GLU A 33 2.88 9.68 -7.45
C GLU A 33 1.53 10.36 -7.72
N ALA A 34 0.64 10.46 -6.74
CA ALA A 34 -0.62 11.20 -6.89
C ALA A 34 -0.40 12.70 -7.14
N GLU A 35 0.52 13.34 -6.41
CA GLU A 35 0.86 14.76 -6.59
C GLU A 35 1.46 15.04 -7.98
N ARG A 36 2.10 14.03 -8.59
CA ARG A 36 2.58 14.09 -9.98
C ARG A 36 1.47 13.89 -11.02
N GLY A 37 0.23 13.63 -10.58
CA GLY A 37 -0.92 13.36 -11.44
C GLY A 37 -1.00 11.93 -11.95
N ALA A 38 -0.31 10.98 -11.31
CA ALA A 38 -0.43 9.57 -11.68
C ALA A 38 -1.81 9.01 -11.31
N GLU A 39 -2.31 8.09 -12.14
CA GLU A 39 -3.51 7.32 -11.87
C GLU A 39 -3.15 5.92 -11.40
N PHE A 40 -3.78 5.45 -10.32
CA PHE A 40 -3.60 4.09 -9.83
C PHE A 40 -4.67 3.17 -10.41
N GLN A 41 -4.26 1.95 -10.73
CA GLN A 41 -5.12 0.94 -11.30
C GLN A 41 -4.87 -0.39 -10.60
N VAL A 42 -5.92 -1.19 -10.43
CA VAL A 42 -5.80 -2.58 -10.03
C VAL A 42 -6.08 -3.43 -11.26
N LYS A 43 -5.22 -4.42 -11.48
CA LYS A 43 -5.42 -5.42 -12.53
C LYS A 43 -6.18 -6.61 -11.93
N GLU A 44 -7.38 -6.84 -12.44
CA GLU A 44 -8.23 -7.97 -12.07
C GLU A 44 -7.70 -9.29 -12.66
N PRO A 45 -8.09 -10.45 -12.10
CA PRO A 45 -7.66 -11.76 -12.61
C PRO A 45 -8.05 -12.02 -14.07
N ASP A 46 -9.12 -11.38 -14.57
CA ASP A 46 -9.56 -11.48 -15.96
C ASP A 46 -8.72 -10.63 -16.94
N GLY A 47 -7.74 -9.87 -16.40
CA GLY A 47 -6.83 -9.02 -17.16
C GLY A 47 -7.28 -7.57 -17.30
N THR A 48 -8.48 -7.21 -16.84
CA THR A 48 -9.01 -5.85 -16.87
C THR A 48 -8.28 -4.97 -15.86
N SER A 49 -7.91 -3.75 -16.23
CA SER A 49 -7.44 -2.74 -15.28
C SER A 49 -8.58 -1.79 -14.92
N VAL A 50 -8.87 -1.62 -13.63
CA VAL A 50 -9.88 -0.69 -13.12
C VAL A 50 -9.23 0.43 -12.32
N PRO A 51 -9.69 1.70 -12.45
CA PRO A 51 -9.18 2.80 -11.64
C PRO A 51 -9.38 2.54 -10.15
N TYR A 52 -8.34 2.79 -9.36
CA TYR A 52 -8.36 2.60 -7.91
C TYR A 52 -8.03 3.92 -7.21
N ARG A 53 -9.02 4.52 -6.54
CA ARG A 53 -8.81 5.76 -5.78
C ARG A 53 -8.17 5.45 -4.44
N ILE A 54 -6.86 5.69 -4.36
CA ILE A 54 -6.06 5.49 -3.14
C ILE A 54 -6.34 6.57 -2.08
N PHE A 55 -6.69 7.78 -2.51
CA PHE A 55 -7.03 8.91 -1.65
C PHE A 55 -8.52 9.26 -1.82
N LEU A 56 -9.20 9.60 -0.72
CA LEU A 56 -10.59 10.08 -0.70
C LEU A 56 -10.65 11.56 -1.08
#